data_AF-A0A2D4M6S0-F1
#
_entry.id   AF-A0A2D4M6S0-F1
#
_cell.length_a   1.000
_cell.length_b   1.000
_cell.length_c   1.000
_cell.angle_alpha   90.00
_cell.angle_beta   90.00
_cell.angle_gamma   90.00
#
_symmetry.space_group_name_H-M   'P 1'
#
loop_
_entity.id
_entity.type
_entity.pdbx_description
1 polymer ?
#
loop_
_entity_poly.entity_id
_entity_poly.type
_entity_poly.pdbx_seq_one_letter_code
_entity_poly.pdbx_strand_id
1 'polypeptide(L)'
;MDPVQSITEINEEHILESHMYIFEGKDYSKETSQGDKKAYDHLLEHQKALLEDLSQGGRVLRNKKNVLLMTANMVPSKKRKLSPEELEVQQKKIQEAAAKKARLREEKRQRAAEIEQQKKIALWEANHYQSCCLESEESSEEEDEEEEKSQLDLEYTDPEQTSIKYIVGDVTHPIVGDEDAIIVHCVDDSGHWGRGGLFTALGNRSDQPKKMYELAGKMKDLTLGGTLLFCIDDKESRNKGTDLLALIVAQHRDHSNNLSGIKLPALEKGLKKIYQEAKKRNASIHLPRIGYSIKGFNWYGTERLIRKYLGSRGIPAYVYYFPRIKASSSSKESIVATQQS
;
A
#
# COMPACT_ATOMS: atom_id res chain seq x y z
N MET A 1 -4.83 50.26 -47.00
CA MET A 1 -5.22 50.18 -45.57
C MET A 1 -6.41 49.26 -45.54
N ASP A 2 -6.12 47.98 -45.39
CA ASP A 2 -7.08 46.89 -45.51
C ASP A 2 -8.05 46.89 -44.32
N PRO A 3 -9.34 46.56 -44.51
CA PRO A 3 -10.19 46.23 -43.39
C PRO A 3 -9.98 44.76 -43.02
N VAL A 4 -9.50 44.55 -41.80
CA VAL A 4 -9.39 43.25 -41.13
C VAL A 4 -10.80 42.66 -41.01
N GLN A 5 -11.04 41.55 -41.70
CA GLN A 5 -12.26 40.75 -41.55
C GLN A 5 -12.23 40.05 -40.19
N SER A 6 -13.28 40.27 -39.39
CA SER A 6 -13.50 39.63 -38.09
C SER A 6 -13.77 38.13 -38.27
N ILE A 7 -12.89 37.31 -37.70
CA ILE A 7 -13.00 35.86 -37.60
C ILE A 7 -13.93 35.54 -36.41
N THR A 8 -15.25 35.57 -36.59
CA THR A 8 -16.20 35.07 -35.58
C THR A 8 -17.58 34.71 -36.15
N GLU A 9 -17.67 34.23 -37.40
CA GLU A 9 -18.96 33.76 -37.97
C GLU A 9 -18.75 32.51 -38.85
N ILE A 10 -17.88 31.60 -38.42
CA ILE A 10 -17.75 30.28 -39.04
C ILE A 10 -17.98 29.22 -37.96
N ASN A 11 -19.12 28.54 -38.07
CA ASN A 11 -19.46 27.24 -37.46
C ASN A 11 -19.83 27.19 -35.97
N GLU A 12 -20.81 27.96 -35.51
CA GLU A 12 -21.51 27.62 -34.25
C GLU A 12 -22.48 26.43 -34.40
N GLU A 13 -23.06 26.22 -35.58
CA GLU A 13 -24.01 25.12 -35.82
C GLU A 13 -23.33 23.74 -35.85
N HIS A 14 -22.08 23.65 -36.33
CA HIS A 14 -21.36 22.37 -36.44
C HIS A 14 -20.75 21.85 -35.13
N ILE A 15 -20.63 22.70 -34.08
CA ILE A 15 -20.08 22.29 -32.78
C ILE A 15 -21.16 21.64 -31.89
N LEU A 16 -22.44 21.97 -32.14
CA LEU A 16 -23.58 21.43 -31.39
C LEU A 16 -23.99 20.01 -31.81
N GLU A 17 -23.54 19.49 -32.94
CA GLU A 17 -23.86 18.12 -33.39
C GLU A 17 -22.83 17.07 -32.97
N SER A 18 -21.68 17.47 -32.41
CA SER A 18 -20.62 16.55 -31.96
C SER A 18 -19.92 17.03 -30.69
N HIS A 19 -20.68 17.56 -29.73
CA HIS A 19 -20.15 17.87 -28.41
C HIS A 19 -20.15 16.60 -27.54
N MET A 20 -18.99 16.24 -26.98
CA MET A 20 -18.75 15.09 -26.08
C MET A 20 -19.79 14.88 -24.95
N TYR A 21 -20.55 15.91 -24.57
CA TYR A 21 -21.58 15.87 -23.52
C TYR A 21 -23.02 15.73 -24.05
N ILE A 22 -23.20 15.45 -25.34
CA ILE A 22 -24.51 15.18 -25.94
C ILE A 22 -24.89 13.73 -25.66
N PHE A 23 -26.01 13.55 -25.00
CA PHE A 23 -26.55 12.23 -24.70
C PHE A 23 -27.21 11.64 -25.95
N GLU A 24 -26.58 10.65 -26.57
CA GLU A 24 -27.09 9.91 -27.75
C GLU A 24 -28.27 8.97 -27.44
N GLY A 25 -28.74 8.93 -26.20
CA GLY A 25 -29.84 8.07 -25.77
C GLY A 25 -31.21 8.70 -26.02
N LYS A 26 -32.19 7.87 -26.38
CA LYS A 26 -33.60 8.29 -26.39
C LYS A 26 -34.09 8.52 -24.96
N ASP A 27 -34.56 9.71 -24.68
CA ASP A 27 -35.15 10.06 -23.39
C ASP A 27 -36.56 9.43 -23.27
N TYR A 28 -36.63 8.25 -22.66
CA TYR A 28 -37.86 7.52 -22.39
C TYR A 28 -38.71 8.09 -21.23
N SER A 29 -38.34 9.26 -20.68
CA SER A 29 -39.14 9.94 -19.66
C SER A 29 -40.35 10.68 -20.25
N LYS A 30 -40.36 10.95 -21.57
CA LYS A 30 -41.45 11.57 -22.31
C LYS A 30 -42.48 10.54 -22.81
N GLU A 31 -43.60 11.03 -23.35
CA GLU A 31 -44.71 10.18 -23.82
C GLU A 31 -44.22 9.10 -24.79
N THR A 32 -44.74 7.88 -24.61
CA THR A 32 -44.32 6.70 -25.36
C THR A 32 -44.48 6.93 -26.86
N SER A 33 -43.37 6.81 -27.60
CA SER A 33 -43.36 6.99 -29.05
C SER A 33 -44.27 5.94 -29.71
N GLN A 34 -44.80 6.26 -30.88
CA GLN A 34 -45.60 5.31 -31.66
C GLN A 34 -44.81 4.04 -32.00
N GLY A 35 -43.48 4.13 -32.12
CA GLY A 35 -42.60 2.98 -32.28
C GLY A 35 -42.54 2.08 -31.04
N ASP A 36 -42.53 2.67 -29.84
CA ASP A 36 -42.50 1.92 -28.57
C ASP A 36 -43.82 1.18 -28.34
N LYS A 37 -44.95 1.80 -28.70
CA LYS A 37 -46.28 1.17 -28.66
C LYS A 37 -46.34 -0.06 -29.58
N LYS A 38 -45.85 0.06 -30.82
CA LYS A 38 -45.77 -1.06 -31.76
C LYS A 38 -44.85 -2.18 -31.27
N ALA A 39 -43.70 -1.85 -30.68
CA ALA A 39 -42.80 -2.83 -30.10
C ALA A 39 -43.44 -3.57 -28.91
N TYR A 40 -44.19 -2.85 -28.09
CA TYR A 40 -44.98 -3.43 -27.00
C TYR A 40 -46.08 -4.36 -27.52
N ASP A 41 -46.85 -3.94 -28.53
CA ASP A 41 -47.89 -4.76 -29.15
C ASP A 41 -47.30 -6.05 -29.74
N HIS A 42 -46.14 -5.95 -30.41
CA HIS A 42 -45.41 -7.11 -30.94
C HIS A 42 -44.96 -8.07 -29.83
N LEU A 43 -44.49 -7.57 -28.69
CA LEU A 43 -44.16 -8.41 -27.52
C LEU A 43 -45.40 -9.12 -26.95
N LEU A 44 -46.55 -8.43 -26.95
CA LEU A 44 -47.81 -8.94 -26.45
C LEU A 44 -48.39 -10.02 -27.37
N GLU A 45 -48.25 -9.85 -28.68
CA GLU A 45 -48.54 -10.86 -29.69
C GLU A 45 -47.63 -12.09 -29.55
N HIS A 46 -46.32 -11.88 -29.37
CA HIS A 46 -45.38 -12.97 -29.14
C HIS A 46 -45.70 -13.75 -27.85
N GLN A 47 -46.16 -13.05 -26.80
CA GLN A 47 -46.60 -13.69 -25.56
C GLN A 47 -47.90 -14.48 -25.75
N LYS A 48 -48.86 -13.98 -26.54
CA LYS A 48 -50.08 -14.71 -26.90
C LYS A 48 -49.75 -15.97 -27.71
N ALA A 49 -48.86 -15.87 -28.69
CA ALA A 49 -48.40 -17.01 -29.47
C ALA A 49 -47.75 -18.08 -28.57
N LEU A 50 -46.87 -17.68 -27.64
CA LEU A 50 -46.30 -18.61 -26.67
C LEU A 50 -47.35 -19.29 -25.77
N LEU A 51 -48.42 -18.57 -25.39
CA LEU A 51 -49.53 -19.12 -24.60
C LEU A 51 -50.42 -20.07 -25.43
N GLU A 52 -50.63 -19.78 -26.71
CA GLU A 52 -51.36 -20.65 -27.66
C GLU A 52 -50.56 -21.92 -27.96
N ASP A 53 -49.26 -21.81 -28.19
CA ASP A 53 -48.33 -22.95 -28.33
C ASP A 53 -48.31 -23.83 -27.06
N LEU A 54 -48.35 -23.20 -25.88
CA LEU A 54 -48.49 -23.90 -24.59
C LEU A 54 -49.84 -24.59 -24.41
N SER A 55 -50.88 -24.14 -25.13
CA SER A 55 -52.24 -24.70 -25.09
C SER A 55 -52.44 -25.85 -26.10
N GLN A 56 -51.76 -25.79 -27.26
CA GLN A 56 -51.79 -26.81 -28.31
C GLN A 56 -50.73 -27.91 -28.12
N GLY A 57 -49.63 -27.60 -27.43
CA GLY A 57 -48.56 -28.53 -27.06
C GLY A 57 -48.94 -29.46 -25.92
N GLY A 58 -49.55 -30.60 -26.25
CA GLY A 58 -49.67 -31.74 -25.34
C GLY A 58 -48.28 -32.28 -24.95
N ARG A 59 -47.87 -32.00 -23.71
CA ARG A 59 -46.71 -32.56 -22.96
C ARG A 59 -45.33 -31.94 -23.24
N VAL A 60 -44.94 -30.94 -22.42
CA VAL A 60 -43.67 -30.91 -21.64
C VAL A 60 -43.88 -29.96 -20.45
N LEU A 61 -43.96 -30.50 -19.23
CA LEU A 61 -44.21 -29.75 -17.98
C LEU A 61 -43.02 -29.90 -17.03
N ARG A 62 -42.12 -28.90 -16.98
CA ARG A 62 -41.21 -28.71 -15.82
C ARG A 62 -40.91 -27.25 -15.44
N ASN A 63 -41.12 -26.26 -16.31
CA ASN A 63 -40.80 -24.84 -16.02
C ASN A 63 -42.01 -23.89 -15.86
N LYS A 64 -43.24 -24.37 -15.70
CA LYS A 64 -44.44 -23.49 -15.65
C LYS A 64 -44.51 -22.56 -14.43
N LYS A 65 -43.80 -22.82 -13.33
CA LYS A 65 -43.85 -21.96 -12.13
C LYS A 65 -43.14 -20.60 -12.31
N ASN A 66 -42.05 -20.53 -13.07
CA ASN A 66 -41.31 -19.28 -13.24
C ASN A 66 -41.92 -18.34 -14.28
N VAL A 67 -42.62 -18.88 -15.29
CA VAL A 67 -43.27 -18.07 -16.34
C VAL A 67 -44.56 -17.43 -15.82
N LEU A 68 -45.39 -18.15 -15.05
CA LEU A 68 -46.62 -17.60 -14.49
C LEU A 68 -46.38 -16.54 -13.40
N LEU A 69 -45.25 -16.65 -12.67
CA LEU A 69 -44.89 -15.68 -11.62
C LEU A 69 -44.47 -14.32 -12.21
N MET A 70 -43.99 -14.29 -13.45
CA MET A 70 -43.65 -13.06 -14.17
C MET A 70 -44.88 -12.34 -14.74
N THR A 71 -45.99 -13.06 -14.99
CA THR A 71 -47.18 -12.50 -15.67
C THR A 71 -48.25 -11.95 -14.74
N ALA A 72 -48.25 -12.33 -13.45
CA ALA A 72 -49.31 -11.92 -12.52
C ALA A 72 -49.24 -10.45 -12.06
N ASN A 73 -48.11 -9.75 -12.26
CA ASN A 73 -47.89 -8.41 -11.68
C ASN A 73 -47.63 -7.30 -12.71
N MET A 74 -48.03 -7.47 -13.97
CA MET A 74 -47.86 -6.47 -15.03
C MET A 74 -49.10 -5.57 -15.24
N VAL A 75 -49.89 -5.32 -14.20
CA VAL A 75 -50.77 -4.14 -14.22
C VAL A 75 -49.85 -2.92 -14.07
N PRO A 76 -49.91 -1.91 -14.96
CA PRO A 76 -49.15 -0.68 -14.77
C PRO A 76 -49.69 0.01 -13.53
N SER A 77 -49.13 -0.34 -12.37
CA SER A 77 -49.30 0.45 -11.17
C SER A 77 -48.76 1.83 -11.52
N LYS A 78 -49.66 2.80 -11.68
CA LYS A 78 -49.28 4.22 -11.78
C LYS A 78 -48.30 4.46 -10.64
N LYS A 79 -47.00 4.60 -10.95
CA LYS A 79 -46.01 4.96 -9.95
C LYS A 79 -46.49 6.27 -9.36
N ARG A 80 -47.06 6.21 -8.16
CA ARG A 80 -47.51 7.37 -7.43
C ARG A 80 -46.25 8.21 -7.27
N LYS A 81 -46.21 9.40 -7.91
CA LYS A 81 -45.10 10.33 -7.74
C LYS A 81 -45.11 10.68 -6.25
N LEU A 82 -44.12 10.18 -5.51
CA LEU A 82 -44.02 10.42 -4.07
C LEU A 82 -43.89 11.91 -3.82
N SER A 83 -44.55 12.39 -2.77
CA SER A 83 -44.40 13.78 -2.35
C SER A 83 -42.94 14.04 -1.94
N PRO A 84 -42.42 15.27 -2.07
CA PRO A 84 -41.06 15.61 -1.64
C PRO A 84 -40.81 15.24 -0.16
N GLU A 85 -41.82 15.35 0.69
CA GLU A 85 -41.75 14.97 2.11
C GLU A 85 -41.64 13.44 2.30
N GLU A 86 -42.32 12.65 1.48
CA GLU A 86 -42.21 11.19 1.53
C GLU A 86 -40.85 10.68 1.01
N LEU A 87 -40.26 11.37 0.03
CA LEU A 87 -38.92 11.08 -0.48
C LEU A 87 -37.85 11.36 0.58
N GLU A 88 -37.95 12.47 1.31
CA GLU A 88 -37.05 12.78 2.42
C GLU A 88 -37.12 11.73 3.53
N VAL A 89 -38.33 11.26 3.88
CA VAL A 89 -38.51 10.18 4.87
C VAL A 89 -37.89 8.88 4.38
N GLN A 90 -38.01 8.53 3.09
CA GLN A 90 -37.34 7.35 2.53
C GLN A 90 -35.83 7.49 2.52
N GLN A 91 -35.30 8.66 2.15
CA GLN A 91 -33.86 8.93 2.18
C GLN A 91 -33.31 8.83 3.60
N LYS A 92 -34.00 9.41 4.59
CA LYS A 92 -33.63 9.26 6.01
C LYS A 92 -33.62 7.79 6.45
N LYS A 93 -34.64 7.01 6.08
CA LYS A 93 -34.67 5.55 6.37
C LYS A 93 -33.54 4.78 5.71
N ILE A 94 -33.16 5.12 4.47
CA ILE A 94 -32.03 4.50 3.78
C ILE A 94 -30.72 4.88 4.46
N GLN A 95 -30.55 6.14 4.84
CA GLN A 95 -29.38 6.63 5.57
C GLN A 95 -29.24 5.97 6.94
N GLU A 96 -30.33 5.87 7.71
CA GLU A 96 -30.37 5.18 9.01
C GLU A 96 -30.06 3.68 8.87
N ALA A 97 -30.61 3.01 7.86
CA ALA A 97 -30.33 1.61 7.57
C ALA A 97 -28.87 1.39 7.15
N ALA A 98 -28.31 2.29 6.33
CA ALA A 98 -26.91 2.28 5.93
C ALA A 98 -25.98 2.51 7.14
N ALA A 99 -26.30 3.47 8.00
CA ALA A 99 -25.55 3.74 9.22
C ALA A 99 -25.60 2.55 10.20
N LYS A 100 -26.77 1.94 10.39
CA LYS A 100 -26.93 0.74 11.22
C LYS A 100 -26.13 -0.44 10.68
N LYS A 101 -26.12 -0.63 9.36
CA LYS A 101 -25.31 -1.68 8.70
C LYS A 101 -23.81 -1.41 8.80
N ALA A 102 -23.39 -0.14 8.68
CA ALA A 102 -22.00 0.27 8.85
C ALA A 102 -21.51 -0.03 10.28
N ARG A 103 -22.28 0.38 11.31
CA ARG A 103 -21.98 0.08 12.72
C ARG A 103 -21.86 -1.42 12.99
N LEU A 104 -22.80 -2.22 12.49
CA LEU A 104 -22.76 -3.67 12.67
C LEU A 104 -21.54 -4.30 11.95
N ARG A 105 -21.16 -3.79 10.77
CA ARG A 105 -19.96 -4.25 10.05
C ARG A 105 -18.68 -3.90 10.81
N GLU A 106 -18.62 -2.70 11.38
CA GLU A 106 -17.49 -2.24 12.18
C GLU A 106 -17.36 -3.05 13.47
N GLU A 107 -18.44 -3.28 14.20
CA GLU A 107 -18.48 -4.11 15.40
C GLU A 107 -18.04 -5.56 15.09
N LYS A 108 -18.52 -6.14 13.98
CA LYS A 108 -18.04 -7.46 13.52
C LYS A 108 -16.55 -7.46 13.22
N ARG A 109 -16.01 -6.37 12.64
CA ARG A 109 -14.58 -6.23 12.36
C ARG A 109 -13.77 -6.11 13.65
N GLN A 110 -14.26 -5.35 14.63
CA GLN A 110 -13.63 -5.21 15.95
C GLN A 110 -13.59 -6.55 16.68
N ARG A 111 -14.73 -7.24 16.81
CA ARG A 111 -14.77 -8.58 17.42
C ARG A 111 -13.86 -9.58 16.71
N ALA A 112 -13.81 -9.54 15.38
CA ALA A 112 -12.90 -10.41 14.62
C ALA A 112 -11.42 -10.10 14.91
N ALA A 113 -11.06 -8.82 15.01
CA ALA A 113 -9.71 -8.37 15.35
C ALA A 113 -9.33 -8.76 16.79
N GLU A 114 -10.25 -8.60 17.75
CA GLU A 114 -10.05 -9.05 19.14
C GLU A 114 -9.83 -10.56 19.22
N ILE A 115 -10.62 -11.35 18.51
CA ILE A 115 -10.44 -12.81 18.44
C ILE A 115 -9.08 -13.15 17.82
N GLU A 116 -8.65 -12.43 16.78
CA GLU A 116 -7.35 -12.63 16.17
C GLU A 116 -6.20 -12.27 17.13
N GLN A 117 -6.32 -11.17 17.86
CA GLN A 117 -5.37 -10.78 18.91
C GLN A 117 -5.31 -11.80 20.03
N GLN A 118 -6.45 -12.29 20.52
CA GLN A 118 -6.50 -13.34 21.55
C GLN A 118 -5.84 -14.63 21.07
N LYS A 119 -6.10 -15.05 19.83
CA LYS A 119 -5.41 -16.20 19.22
C LYS A 119 -3.91 -15.99 19.11
N LYS A 120 -3.48 -14.77 18.78
CA LYS A 120 -2.06 -14.40 18.71
C LYS A 120 -1.40 -14.46 20.09
N ILE A 121 -2.03 -13.90 21.13
CA ILE A 121 -1.54 -13.95 22.52
C ILE A 121 -1.46 -15.40 23.00
N ALA A 122 -2.51 -16.21 22.81
CA ALA A 122 -2.51 -17.61 23.19
C ALA A 122 -1.41 -18.41 22.44
N LEU A 123 -1.17 -18.09 21.16
CA LEU A 123 -0.07 -18.69 20.40
C LEU A 123 1.29 -18.31 21.01
N TRP A 124 1.47 -17.06 21.43
CA TRP A 124 2.71 -16.58 22.05
C TRP A 124 2.97 -17.25 23.40
N GLU A 125 1.95 -17.33 24.25
CA GLU A 125 2.02 -18.01 25.54
C GLU A 125 2.39 -19.49 25.38
N ALA A 126 1.78 -20.19 24.41
CA ALA A 126 2.05 -21.60 24.14
C ALA A 126 3.49 -21.87 23.63
N ASN A 127 4.14 -20.90 22.99
CA ASN A 127 5.50 -21.03 22.47
C ASN A 127 6.54 -20.31 23.34
N HIS A 128 6.15 -19.77 24.50
CA HIS A 128 7.00 -18.94 25.37
C HIS A 128 7.71 -17.82 24.58
N TYR A 129 7.00 -17.22 23.64
CA TYR A 129 7.56 -16.21 22.74
C TYR A 129 7.48 -14.82 23.37
N GLN A 130 8.61 -14.12 23.39
CA GLN A 130 8.67 -12.70 23.71
C GLN A 130 8.90 -11.92 22.42
N SER A 131 8.00 -10.96 22.13
CA SER A 131 8.14 -10.10 20.96
C SER A 131 9.37 -9.20 21.10
N CYS A 132 10.12 -9.06 20.00
CA CYS A 132 11.19 -8.07 19.88
C CYS A 132 10.71 -6.81 19.13
N CYS A 133 9.41 -6.70 18.85
CA CYS A 133 8.86 -5.53 18.19
C CYS A 133 8.86 -4.36 19.17
N LEU A 134 9.40 -3.23 18.73
CA LEU A 134 9.31 -1.97 19.46
C LEU A 134 7.84 -1.57 19.58
N GLU A 135 7.42 -1.34 20.82
CA GLU A 135 6.10 -0.83 21.14
C GLU A 135 5.90 0.53 20.47
N SER A 136 4.71 0.75 19.95
CA SER A 136 4.34 2.06 19.43
C SER A 136 3.78 2.83 20.60
N GLU A 137 4.51 3.82 21.11
CA GLU A 137 3.88 4.87 21.92
C GLU A 137 3.04 5.74 20.97
N GLU A 138 1.91 5.20 20.50
CA GLU A 138 0.91 6.01 19.80
C GLU A 138 0.22 6.87 20.87
N SER A 139 0.39 8.19 20.75
CA SER A 139 -0.28 9.24 21.53
C SER A 139 0.41 9.71 22.82
N SER A 140 1.54 10.42 22.70
CA SER A 140 1.88 11.47 23.66
C SER A 140 1.88 12.82 22.95
N GLU A 141 1.31 13.84 23.59
CA GLU A 141 1.28 15.24 23.12
C GLU A 141 2.71 15.79 22.89
N GLU A 142 3.72 15.12 23.45
CA GLU A 142 5.14 15.39 23.27
C GLU A 142 5.64 15.13 21.83
N GLU A 143 5.04 14.20 21.07
CA GLU A 143 5.45 13.96 19.67
C GLU A 143 5.06 15.12 18.75
N ASP A 144 3.89 15.72 18.96
CA ASP A 144 3.39 16.83 18.15
C ASP A 144 4.19 18.12 18.44
N GLU A 145 4.56 18.34 19.71
CA GLU A 145 5.44 19.45 20.10
C GLU A 145 6.88 19.28 19.54
N GLU A 146 7.44 18.07 19.56
CA GLU A 146 8.74 17.80 18.91
C GLU A 146 8.66 17.95 17.38
N GLU A 147 7.54 17.59 16.74
CA GLU A 147 7.35 17.79 15.29
C GLU A 147 7.27 19.27 14.92
N GLU A 148 6.51 20.09 15.64
CA GLU A 148 6.46 21.54 15.43
C GLU A 148 7.80 22.22 15.71
N LYS A 149 8.46 21.84 16.80
CA LYS A 149 9.79 22.37 17.14
C LYS A 149 10.84 21.99 16.11
N SER A 150 10.80 20.77 15.57
CA SER A 150 11.73 20.33 14.51
C SER A 150 11.53 21.07 13.18
N GLN A 151 10.31 21.55 12.88
CA GLN A 151 10.05 22.38 11.69
C GLN A 151 10.57 23.81 11.86
N LEU A 152 10.47 24.38 13.06
CA LEU A 152 11.00 25.69 13.40
C LEU A 152 12.54 25.70 13.53
N ASP A 153 13.14 24.63 14.06
CA ASP A 153 14.59 24.51 14.26
C ASP A 153 15.35 24.28 12.95
N LEU A 154 14.66 23.81 11.90
CA LEU A 154 15.20 23.58 10.55
C LEU A 154 15.58 24.88 9.82
N GLU A 155 15.18 26.05 10.34
CA GLU A 155 15.51 27.37 9.80
C GLU A 155 16.80 27.98 10.42
N TYR A 156 17.29 27.44 11.53
CA TYR A 156 18.44 27.99 12.29
C TYR A 156 19.58 26.99 12.58
N THR A 157 19.41 25.70 12.27
CA THR A 157 20.47 24.68 12.48
C THR A 157 21.43 24.56 11.29
N ASP A 158 22.71 24.39 11.59
CA ASP A 158 23.77 24.16 10.61
C ASP A 158 23.45 22.91 9.76
N PRO A 159 23.36 23.02 8.42
CA PRO A 159 23.08 21.87 7.55
C PRO A 159 24.10 20.75 7.69
N GLU A 160 25.34 21.02 8.14
CA GLU A 160 26.34 19.97 8.35
C GLU A 160 26.00 19.06 9.54
N GLN A 161 25.37 19.59 10.60
CA GLN A 161 25.00 18.80 11.79
C GLN A 161 23.72 17.98 11.60
N THR A 162 22.81 18.44 10.74
CA THR A 162 21.53 17.77 10.46
C THR A 162 21.57 16.89 9.21
N SER A 163 22.73 16.83 8.54
CA SER A 163 22.90 16.07 7.29
C SER A 163 23.21 14.59 7.52
N ILE A 164 22.66 13.77 6.62
CA ILE A 164 22.97 12.35 6.50
C ILE A 164 24.39 12.22 5.91
N LYS A 165 25.24 11.43 6.55
CA LYS A 165 26.62 11.18 6.08
C LYS A 165 26.66 9.97 5.16
N TYR A 166 27.23 10.13 3.97
CA TYR A 166 27.34 9.05 3.00
C TYR A 166 28.72 8.39 3.09
N ILE A 167 28.76 7.07 3.29
CA ILE A 167 30.00 6.30 3.48
C ILE A 167 30.09 5.19 2.43
N VAL A 168 31.30 4.98 1.92
CA VAL A 168 31.61 3.80 1.11
C VAL A 168 32.05 2.66 2.02
N GLY A 169 31.29 1.58 2.08
CA GLY A 169 31.64 0.43 2.91
C GLY A 169 30.50 -0.54 3.15
N ASP A 170 30.75 -1.50 4.04
CA ASP A 170 29.79 -2.49 4.49
C ASP A 170 29.00 -1.98 5.70
N VAL A 171 27.67 -1.93 5.58
CA VAL A 171 26.78 -1.52 6.67
C VAL A 171 26.76 -2.53 7.81
N THR A 172 27.10 -3.80 7.52
CA THR A 172 27.13 -4.84 8.55
C THR A 172 28.31 -4.72 9.49
N HIS A 173 29.26 -3.82 9.24
CA HIS A 173 30.38 -3.54 10.13
C HIS A 173 30.52 -2.01 10.27
N PRO A 174 29.66 -1.37 11.09
CA PRO A 174 29.62 0.08 11.18
C PRO A 174 30.95 0.60 11.74
N ILE A 175 31.47 1.66 11.12
CA ILE A 175 32.76 2.28 11.49
C ILE A 175 32.46 3.26 12.62
N VAL A 176 32.35 2.72 13.82
CA VAL A 176 31.88 3.43 15.00
C VAL A 176 32.89 3.25 16.13
N GLY A 177 33.09 4.32 16.91
CA GLY A 177 33.95 4.31 18.09
C GLY A 177 33.30 3.57 19.26
N ASP A 178 33.29 4.22 20.44
CA ASP A 178 32.79 3.62 21.68
C ASP A 178 31.25 3.67 21.82
N GLU A 179 30.54 4.28 20.87
CA GLU A 179 29.07 4.42 20.88
C GLU A 179 28.35 3.17 20.33
N ASP A 180 27.09 3.01 20.75
CA ASP A 180 26.20 1.99 20.23
C ASP A 180 25.83 2.27 18.77
N ALA A 181 25.67 1.22 17.98
CA ALA A 181 25.35 1.32 16.56
C ALA A 181 24.08 0.53 16.24
N ILE A 182 23.08 1.18 15.66
CA ILE A 182 21.84 0.54 15.19
C ILE A 182 21.89 0.41 13.68
N ILE A 183 22.02 -0.82 13.20
CA ILE A 183 21.96 -1.18 11.79
C ILE A 183 20.51 -1.34 11.39
N VAL A 184 20.06 -0.61 10.38
CA VAL A 184 18.66 -0.63 9.93
C VAL A 184 18.53 -1.40 8.63
N HIS A 185 17.58 -2.34 8.59
CA HIS A 185 17.25 -3.07 7.38
C HIS A 185 15.73 -3.14 7.16
N CYS A 186 15.30 -2.88 5.93
CA CYS A 186 13.90 -3.07 5.53
C CYS A 186 13.64 -4.51 5.10
N VAL A 187 12.64 -5.14 5.71
CA VAL A 187 12.21 -6.52 5.44
C VAL A 187 10.73 -6.57 5.05
N ASP A 188 10.30 -7.75 4.61
CA ASP A 188 8.90 -8.06 4.33
C ASP A 188 8.15 -8.61 5.55
N ASP A 189 6.88 -8.95 5.37
CA ASP A 189 6.01 -9.50 6.41
C ASP A 189 5.84 -11.03 6.29
N SER A 190 6.62 -11.68 5.43
CA SER A 190 6.48 -13.11 5.13
C SER A 190 7.15 -14.04 6.15
N GLY A 191 8.11 -13.54 6.92
CA GLY A 191 8.91 -14.35 7.84
C GLY A 191 9.92 -15.28 7.15
N HIS A 192 10.18 -15.11 5.86
CA HIS A 192 11.17 -15.90 5.13
C HIS A 192 12.46 -15.10 4.95
N TRP A 193 13.58 -15.61 5.45
CA TRP A 193 14.86 -14.93 5.29
C TRP A 193 15.30 -14.88 3.82
N GLY A 194 15.67 -13.69 3.35
CA GLY A 194 16.09 -13.46 1.97
C GLY A 194 17.38 -14.19 1.60
N ARG A 195 17.65 -14.28 0.29
CA ARG A 195 18.91 -14.80 -0.26
C ARG A 195 19.67 -13.66 -0.95
N GLY A 196 20.93 -13.47 -0.59
CA GLY A 196 21.82 -12.46 -1.16
C GLY A 196 21.74 -11.10 -0.48
N GLY A 197 22.56 -10.16 -0.99
CA GLY A 197 22.62 -8.80 -0.49
C GLY A 197 22.86 -8.71 1.01
N LEU A 198 22.14 -7.80 1.67
CA LEU A 198 22.30 -7.57 3.10
C LEU A 198 21.85 -8.77 3.96
N PHE A 199 20.87 -9.56 3.52
CA PHE A 199 20.43 -10.77 4.23
C PHE A 199 21.56 -11.79 4.36
N THR A 200 22.36 -11.98 3.30
CA THR A 200 23.52 -12.88 3.33
C THR A 200 24.67 -12.29 4.13
N ALA A 201 24.95 -10.99 3.99
CA ALA A 201 26.00 -10.34 4.78
C ALA A 201 25.72 -10.44 6.29
N LEU A 202 24.48 -10.17 6.72
CA LEU A 202 24.05 -10.34 8.11
C LEU A 202 24.10 -11.80 8.56
N GLY A 203 23.70 -12.75 7.70
CA GLY A 203 23.77 -14.18 8.01
C GLY A 203 25.20 -14.72 8.17
N ASN A 204 26.17 -14.13 7.46
CA ASN A 204 27.58 -14.47 7.64
C ASN A 204 28.10 -13.97 9.00
N ARG A 205 27.67 -12.77 9.41
CA ARG A 205 28.02 -12.15 10.69
C ARG A 205 27.41 -12.88 11.89
N SER A 206 26.10 -13.16 11.85
CA SER A 206 25.37 -13.83 12.93
C SER A 206 24.20 -14.67 12.42
N ASP A 207 23.96 -15.80 13.08
CA ASP A 207 22.82 -16.69 12.79
C ASP A 207 21.54 -16.27 13.53
N GLN A 208 21.65 -15.35 14.51
CA GLN A 208 20.53 -14.89 15.34
C GLN A 208 19.48 -14.09 14.55
N PRO A 209 19.82 -13.10 13.70
CA PRO A 209 18.83 -12.33 12.96
C PRO A 209 17.84 -13.19 12.17
N LYS A 210 18.36 -14.22 11.51
CA LYS A 210 17.56 -15.17 10.74
C LYS A 210 16.58 -15.92 11.62
N LYS A 211 17.04 -16.48 12.74
CA LYS A 211 16.19 -17.23 13.68
C LYS A 211 15.08 -16.36 14.26
N MET A 212 15.42 -15.14 14.66
CA MET A 212 14.47 -14.20 15.26
C MET A 212 13.39 -13.77 14.26
N TYR A 213 13.79 -13.44 13.03
CA TYR A 213 12.85 -13.05 11.97
C TYR A 213 11.92 -14.21 11.55
N GLU A 214 12.48 -15.42 11.36
CA GLU A 214 11.67 -16.60 11.02
C GLU A 214 10.72 -16.99 12.16
N LEU A 215 11.15 -16.86 13.42
CA LEU A 215 10.31 -17.07 14.59
C LEU A 215 9.19 -16.03 14.63
N ALA A 216 9.50 -14.73 14.50
CA ALA A 216 8.50 -13.66 14.45
C ALA A 216 7.45 -13.89 13.36
N GLY A 217 7.86 -14.41 12.20
CA GLY A 217 6.96 -14.84 11.13
C GLY A 217 6.01 -15.97 11.54
N LYS A 218 6.53 -17.04 12.15
CA LYS A 218 5.71 -18.15 12.68
C LYS A 218 4.72 -17.69 13.74
N MET A 219 5.12 -16.73 14.57
CA MET A 219 4.32 -16.16 15.64
C MET A 219 3.36 -15.06 15.17
N LYS A 220 3.29 -14.77 13.85
CA LYS A 220 2.48 -13.69 13.26
C LYS A 220 2.74 -12.32 13.92
N ASP A 221 4.00 -12.08 14.27
CA ASP A 221 4.41 -10.81 14.87
C ASP A 221 4.84 -9.76 13.86
N LEU A 222 5.03 -10.17 12.59
CA LEU A 222 5.39 -9.25 11.52
C LEU A 222 4.16 -8.47 11.06
N THR A 223 4.16 -7.17 11.38
CA THR A 223 3.12 -6.22 10.95
C THR A 223 3.76 -5.06 10.23
N LEU A 224 3.09 -4.50 9.22
CA LEU A 224 3.64 -3.38 8.45
C LEU A 224 3.87 -2.15 9.36
N GLY A 225 5.10 -1.64 9.36
CA GLY A 225 5.57 -0.58 10.26
C GLY A 225 6.05 -1.08 11.63
N GLY A 226 5.90 -2.37 11.91
CA GLY A 226 6.57 -3.04 13.02
C GLY A 226 8.09 -2.99 12.83
N THR A 227 8.81 -2.79 13.93
CA THR A 227 10.28 -2.78 13.92
C THR A 227 10.78 -3.73 14.98
N LEU A 228 11.49 -4.77 14.56
CA LEU A 228 12.15 -5.70 15.48
C LEU A 228 13.52 -5.13 15.83
N LEU A 229 13.82 -4.97 17.12
CA LEU A 229 15.13 -4.53 17.59
C LEU A 229 15.75 -5.61 18.47
N PHE A 230 16.98 -6.00 18.18
CA PHE A 230 17.74 -6.93 19.00
C PHE A 230 19.24 -6.71 18.84
N CYS A 231 20.01 -7.06 19.87
CA CYS A 231 21.47 -7.05 19.81
C CYS A 231 21.96 -8.16 18.88
N ILE A 232 23.01 -7.89 18.10
CA ILE A 232 23.63 -8.88 17.23
C ILE A 232 24.62 -9.69 18.09
N ASP A 233 24.37 -10.99 18.23
CA ASP A 233 25.34 -11.93 18.79
C ASP A 233 26.45 -12.18 17.76
N ASP A 234 27.53 -11.42 17.89
CA ASP A 234 28.62 -11.40 16.94
C ASP A 234 29.59 -12.56 17.12
N LYS A 235 29.97 -13.19 16.00
CA LYS A 235 31.16 -14.05 15.94
C LYS A 235 32.45 -13.25 16.17
N GLU A 236 32.44 -11.96 15.81
CA GLU A 236 33.51 -10.99 16.02
C GLU A 236 32.94 -9.72 16.66
N SER A 237 32.79 -9.73 17.98
CA SER A 237 32.29 -8.57 18.73
C SER A 237 33.30 -7.42 18.70
N ARG A 238 32.79 -6.18 18.64
CA ARG A 238 33.64 -4.99 18.89
C ARG A 238 34.12 -5.01 20.35
N ASN A 239 35.33 -4.49 20.58
CA ASN A 239 35.90 -4.37 21.93
C ASN A 239 35.08 -3.44 22.84
N LYS A 240 34.36 -2.48 22.25
CA LYS A 240 33.54 -1.47 22.93
C LYS A 240 32.32 -1.11 22.07
N GLY A 241 31.20 -0.82 22.72
CA GLY A 241 29.91 -0.53 22.10
C GLY A 241 29.12 -1.80 21.74
N THR A 242 27.81 -1.68 21.62
CA THR A 242 26.92 -2.76 21.21
C THR A 242 26.32 -2.48 19.83
N ASP A 243 26.31 -3.51 18.99
CA ASP A 243 25.68 -3.45 17.68
C ASP A 243 24.28 -4.05 17.76
N LEU A 244 23.29 -3.26 17.38
CA LEU A 244 21.90 -3.67 17.32
C LEU A 244 21.45 -3.73 15.87
N LEU A 245 20.57 -4.68 15.58
CA LEU A 245 19.90 -4.79 14.29
C LEU A 245 18.42 -4.42 14.45
N ALA A 246 18.00 -3.42 13.69
CA ALA A 246 16.61 -2.99 13.56
C ALA A 246 16.05 -3.48 12.22
N LEU A 247 15.13 -4.43 12.26
CA LEU A 247 14.40 -4.90 11.08
C LEU A 247 13.05 -4.18 10.99
N ILE A 248 12.92 -3.26 10.03
CA ILE A 248 11.66 -2.56 9.76
C ILE A 248 10.86 -3.36 8.73
N VAL A 249 9.65 -3.76 9.09
CA VAL A 249 8.72 -4.43 8.18
C VAL A 249 8.05 -3.37 7.29
N ALA A 250 8.66 -3.11 6.13
CA ALA A 250 8.22 -2.06 5.21
C ALA A 250 7.77 -2.60 3.84
N GLN A 251 7.90 -3.89 3.61
CA GLN A 251 7.45 -4.56 2.40
C GLN A 251 6.33 -5.56 2.70
N HIS A 252 5.48 -5.81 1.73
CA HIS A 252 4.44 -6.82 1.80
C HIS A 252 4.70 -7.88 0.74
N ARG A 253 4.53 -9.15 1.09
CA ARG A 253 4.60 -10.25 0.14
C ARG A 253 3.23 -10.87 -0.05
N ASP A 254 2.75 -10.85 -1.29
CA ASP A 254 1.48 -11.48 -1.66
C ASP A 254 1.60 -13.02 -1.65
N HIS A 255 0.45 -13.71 -1.60
CA HIS A 255 0.34 -15.17 -1.71
C HIS A 255 0.98 -15.73 -2.99
N SER A 256 1.04 -14.93 -4.05
CA SER A 256 1.73 -15.26 -5.31
C SER A 256 3.26 -15.14 -5.21
N ASN A 257 3.81 -14.92 -4.01
CA ASN A 257 5.23 -14.68 -3.73
C ASN A 257 5.79 -13.40 -4.39
N ASN A 258 4.90 -12.47 -4.74
CA ASN A 258 5.27 -11.18 -5.32
C ASN A 258 5.58 -10.19 -4.21
N LEU A 259 6.79 -9.62 -4.23
CA LEU A 259 7.24 -8.64 -3.26
C LEU A 259 6.78 -7.23 -3.68
N SER A 260 6.11 -6.52 -2.80
CA SER A 260 5.76 -5.13 -3.02
C SER A 260 7.00 -4.22 -3.01
N GLY A 261 6.87 -3.02 -3.57
CA GLY A 261 7.80 -1.94 -3.26
C GLY A 261 7.81 -1.63 -1.76
N ILE A 262 8.82 -0.85 -1.33
CA ILE A 262 8.91 -0.38 0.05
C ILE A 262 7.83 0.67 0.29
N LYS A 263 6.97 0.42 1.26
CA LYS A 263 5.87 1.31 1.64
C LYS A 263 6.41 2.41 2.54
N LEU A 264 6.46 3.64 2.03
CA LEU A 264 6.94 4.81 2.77
C LEU A 264 6.23 5.03 4.13
N PRO A 265 4.90 4.86 4.26
CA PRO A 265 4.23 5.02 5.56
C PRO A 265 4.67 3.99 6.61
N ALA A 266 4.99 2.78 6.19
CA ALA A 266 5.50 1.74 7.09
C ALA A 266 6.95 2.05 7.52
N LEU A 267 7.77 2.53 6.56
CA LEU A 267 9.14 2.97 6.85
C LEU A 267 9.16 4.15 7.83
N GLU A 268 8.28 5.12 7.65
CA GLU A 268 8.10 6.26 8.54
C GLU A 268 7.79 5.83 9.98
N LYS A 269 6.81 4.93 10.17
CA LYS A 269 6.51 4.37 11.49
C LYS A 269 7.72 3.67 12.12
N GLY A 270 8.49 2.92 11.33
CA GLY A 270 9.68 2.24 11.83
C GLY A 270 10.81 3.22 12.21
N LEU A 271 11.04 4.25 11.40
CA LEU A 271 12.04 5.28 11.70
C LEU A 271 11.71 6.06 12.98
N LYS A 272 10.44 6.37 13.23
CA LYS A 272 9.99 7.00 14.49
C LYS A 272 10.36 6.15 15.72
N LYS A 273 10.07 4.85 15.66
CA LYS A 273 10.41 3.91 16.75
C LYS A 273 11.92 3.77 16.97
N ILE A 274 12.68 3.70 15.89
CA ILE A 274 14.15 3.62 15.97
C ILE A 274 14.73 4.91 16.54
N TYR A 275 14.19 6.08 16.17
CA TYR A 275 14.60 7.37 16.73
C TYR A 275 14.48 7.38 18.26
N GLN A 276 13.33 6.95 18.79
CA GLN A 276 13.11 6.90 20.24
C GLN A 276 14.14 5.99 20.93
N GLU A 277 14.39 4.80 20.39
CA GLU A 277 15.38 3.87 20.94
C GLU A 277 16.83 4.35 20.79
N ALA A 278 17.17 4.98 19.68
CA ALA A 278 18.48 5.55 19.43
C ALA A 278 18.77 6.70 20.39
N LYS A 279 17.77 7.57 20.67
CA LYS A 279 17.86 8.66 21.64
C LYS A 279 18.08 8.13 23.06
N LYS A 280 17.36 7.09 23.48
CA LYS A 280 17.53 6.46 24.81
C LYS A 280 18.94 5.89 25.02
N ARG A 281 19.55 5.34 23.95
CA ARG A 281 20.84 4.66 23.99
C ARG A 281 22.03 5.53 23.59
N ASN A 282 21.79 6.76 23.12
CA ASN A 282 22.78 7.59 22.44
C ASN A 282 23.50 6.82 21.30
N ALA A 283 22.72 6.10 20.49
CA ALA A 283 23.24 5.26 19.43
C ALA A 283 23.26 6.00 18.08
N SER A 284 24.25 5.65 17.26
CA SER A 284 24.34 6.06 15.85
C SER A 284 23.53 5.12 14.96
N ILE A 285 22.95 5.64 13.87
CA ILE A 285 22.11 4.86 12.96
C ILE A 285 22.84 4.63 11.63
N HIS A 286 22.89 3.37 11.20
CA HIS A 286 23.58 2.92 10.00
C HIS A 286 22.61 2.26 9.06
N LEU A 287 22.44 2.83 7.86
CA LEU A 287 21.51 2.35 6.85
C LEU A 287 22.26 1.95 5.58
N PRO A 288 21.89 0.84 4.92
CA PRO A 288 22.29 0.61 3.54
C PRO A 288 21.57 1.62 2.63
N ARG A 289 22.08 1.82 1.43
CA ARG A 289 21.30 2.47 0.37
C ARG A 289 20.10 1.59 -0.03
N ILE A 290 18.97 1.88 0.59
CA ILE A 290 17.71 1.15 0.44
C ILE A 290 17.20 1.20 -1.01
N GLY A 291 16.64 0.08 -1.48
CA GLY A 291 15.89 0.01 -2.72
C GLY A 291 16.71 0.12 -4.00
N TYR A 292 18.04 -0.06 -3.93
CA TYR A 292 18.92 -0.04 -5.11
C TYR A 292 18.50 -1.04 -6.21
N SER A 293 18.00 -2.21 -5.82
CA SER A 293 17.56 -3.27 -6.74
C SER A 293 16.07 -3.19 -7.11
N ILE A 294 15.33 -2.21 -6.59
CA ILE A 294 13.89 -2.07 -6.80
C ILE A 294 13.64 -1.07 -7.94
N LYS A 295 13.05 -1.53 -9.04
CA LYS A 295 12.74 -0.66 -10.19
C LYS A 295 11.74 0.43 -9.79
N GLY A 296 12.04 1.68 -10.14
CA GLY A 296 11.17 2.83 -9.85
C GLY A 296 11.11 3.23 -8.38
N PHE A 297 12.06 2.78 -7.55
CA PHE A 297 12.08 3.15 -6.15
C PHE A 297 12.42 4.63 -5.93
N ASN A 298 11.58 5.32 -5.18
CA ASN A 298 11.77 6.72 -4.83
C ASN A 298 12.77 6.86 -3.65
N TRP A 299 14.06 6.87 -3.98
CA TRP A 299 15.12 7.13 -2.99
C TRP A 299 14.96 8.52 -2.36
N TYR A 300 14.62 9.55 -3.14
CA TYR A 300 14.48 10.92 -2.64
C TYR A 300 13.44 11.03 -1.52
N GLY A 301 12.28 10.38 -1.68
CA GLY A 301 11.26 10.31 -0.63
C GLY A 301 11.76 9.62 0.63
N THR A 302 12.54 8.55 0.47
CA THR A 302 13.13 7.80 1.59
C THR A 302 14.19 8.61 2.32
N GLU A 303 15.10 9.24 1.58
CA GLU A 303 16.14 10.10 2.13
C GLU A 303 15.53 11.28 2.91
N ARG A 304 14.45 11.87 2.40
CA ARG A 304 13.72 12.94 3.10
C ARG A 304 13.14 12.46 4.43
N LEU A 305 12.60 11.24 4.49
CA LEU A 305 12.11 10.66 5.75
C LEU A 305 13.25 10.41 6.73
N ILE A 306 14.37 9.83 6.27
CA ILE A 306 15.56 9.62 7.10
C ILE A 306 16.06 10.96 7.66
N ARG A 307 16.10 12.01 6.83
CA ARG A 307 16.50 13.34 7.26
C ARG A 307 15.55 13.94 8.29
N LYS A 308 14.22 13.84 8.06
CA LYS A 308 13.18 14.39 8.94
C LYS A 308 13.19 13.71 10.33
N TYR A 309 13.36 12.40 10.38
CA TYR A 309 13.20 11.66 11.64
C TYR A 309 14.50 11.38 12.37
N LEU A 310 15.65 11.38 11.68
CA LEU A 310 16.95 11.11 12.30
C LEU A 310 17.84 12.35 12.29
N GLY A 311 18.16 12.86 11.10
CA GLY A 311 19.15 13.93 10.93
C GLY A 311 18.76 15.25 11.58
N SER A 312 17.55 15.76 11.32
CA SER A 312 17.06 17.01 11.92
C SER A 312 16.79 16.92 13.42
N ARG A 313 16.75 15.70 13.98
CA ARG A 313 16.58 15.46 15.42
C ARG A 313 17.91 15.19 16.14
N GLY A 314 19.04 15.42 15.46
CA GLY A 314 20.38 15.35 16.04
C GLY A 314 20.96 13.93 16.18
N ILE A 315 20.33 12.90 15.59
CA ILE A 315 20.88 11.54 15.63
C ILE A 315 21.88 11.35 14.48
N PRO A 316 23.12 10.92 14.74
CA PRO A 316 24.09 10.62 13.69
C PRO A 316 23.57 9.52 12.77
N ALA A 317 23.29 9.86 11.51
CA ALA A 317 22.78 8.92 10.51
C ALA A 317 23.78 8.74 9.35
N TYR A 318 24.13 7.49 9.08
CA TYR A 318 25.10 7.11 8.06
C TYR A 318 24.45 6.23 6.99
N VAL A 319 24.61 6.60 5.72
CA VAL A 319 24.12 5.81 4.58
C VAL A 319 25.28 5.20 3.82
N TYR A 320 25.31 3.88 3.80
CA TYR A 320 26.34 3.08 3.16
C TYR A 320 25.98 2.79 1.70
N TYR A 321 26.97 2.96 0.82
CA TYR A 321 26.85 2.59 -0.58
C TYR A 321 28.12 1.92 -1.08
N PHE A 322 27.97 0.99 -2.01
CA PHE A 322 29.10 0.44 -2.73
C PHE A 322 29.27 1.17 -4.07
N PRO A 323 30.51 1.49 -4.48
CA PRO A 323 30.77 2.02 -5.81
C PRO A 323 30.36 0.96 -6.83
N ARG A 324 29.72 1.36 -7.92
CA ARG A 324 29.54 0.43 -9.05
C ARG A 324 30.93 0.05 -9.54
N ILE A 325 31.23 -1.24 -9.54
CA ILE A 325 32.35 -1.76 -10.32
C ILE A 325 32.06 -1.34 -11.76
N LYS A 326 32.78 -0.33 -12.27
CA LYS A 326 32.78 -0.03 -13.69
C LYS A 326 33.27 -1.31 -14.34
N ALA A 327 32.39 -2.03 -15.03
CA ALA A 327 32.79 -3.17 -15.82
C ALA A 327 33.90 -2.68 -16.76
N SER A 328 35.14 -3.04 -16.47
CA SER A 328 36.25 -2.82 -17.38
C SER A 328 35.89 -3.59 -18.64
N SER A 329 35.61 -2.87 -19.72
CA SER A 329 35.51 -3.42 -21.05
C SER A 329 36.89 -3.98 -21.42
N SER A 330 37.21 -5.21 -21.00
CA SER A 330 38.35 -5.94 -21.53
C SER A 330 37.94 -6.46 -22.91
N SER A 331 38.02 -5.58 -23.92
CA SER A 331 38.13 -6.02 -25.30
C SER A 331 39.41 -6.85 -25.40
N LYS A 332 39.24 -8.16 -25.62
CA LYS A 332 40.32 -9.07 -25.99
C LYS A 332 40.84 -8.62 -27.36
N GLU A 333 41.97 -7.91 -27.39
CA GLU A 333 42.77 -7.79 -28.60
C GLU A 333 43.49 -9.12 -28.81
N SER A 334 42.98 -9.91 -29.75
CA SER A 334 43.66 -11.08 -30.30
C SER A 334 44.86 -10.60 -31.11
N ILE A 335 46.06 -10.74 -30.56
CA ILE A 335 47.31 -10.57 -31.31
C ILE A 335 47.43 -11.77 -32.26
N VAL A 336 47.21 -11.53 -33.55
CA VAL A 336 47.53 -12.47 -34.63
C VAL A 336 49.03 -12.45 -34.84
N ALA A 337 49.71 -13.52 -34.42
CA ALA A 337 51.11 -13.75 -34.74
C ALA A 337 51.23 -14.26 -36.19
N THR A 338 51.66 -13.38 -37.10
CA THR A 338 52.12 -13.75 -38.44
C THR A 338 53.54 -14.31 -38.31
N GLN A 339 53.71 -15.61 -38.52
CA GLN A 339 55.01 -16.22 -38.76
C GLN A 339 55.47 -15.91 -40.20
N GLN A 340 56.59 -15.19 -40.32
CA GLN A 340 57.48 -15.27 -41.47
C GLN A 340 58.86 -15.64 -40.95
N SER A 341 59.32 -16.84 -41.29
CA SER A 341 60.72 -17.26 -41.52
C SER A 341 60.71 -18.72 -41.95
#